data_AF-A0A9P3JPD3-F1
#
_entry.id   AF-A0A9P3JPD3-F1
#
_cell.length_a   1.000
_cell.length_b   1.000
_cell.length_c   1.000
_cell.angle_alpha   90.00
_cell.angle_beta   90.00
_cell.angle_gamma   90.00
#
_symmetry.space_group_name_H-M   'P 1'
#
loop_
_entity.id
_entity.type
_entity.pdbx_description
1 polymer ?
#
loop_
_entity_poly.entity_id
_entity_poly.type
_entity_poly.pdbx_seq_one_letter_code
_entity_poly.pdbx_strand_id
1 'polypeptide(L)'
;MWGAAGRTNAQKIQTIFNKFVGGSARSDGIVVDEAELQRHQQLERLYNTTKSAKHFQREMVKGIEGIINANLKHIESIAKLSEECRKYGAPESPGGSTVLGRAALHFGAAHSAIEKERDNMDRTLGTQVGDPLKAMVTGAPLEDARSLTHRYDKLRQEAEALVSEIQKRNQKARDGLSNPENAAKLQMAEQKMGELAATMTVLGREAATAMMAVEAQQQRQSLQRLIGMVESERAFHQRSVEILNHLHAQMVGERQKSDHSGNNSTATATPAGGGGGSTNPFAGSAEPPPPSYEEVRGGGGGGSTGGGSNRAGYFLAEVVHAFEAEGPGEISLNIGDYVVVRQVSPNGWSEGEAKGKAGWFPSAFVERRQRAPASKILEASGAL
;
A
#
# COMPACT_ATOMS: atom_id res chain seq x y z
N MET A 1 -32.53 -6.58 -68.30
CA MET A 1 -32.24 -5.69 -67.15
C MET A 1 -31.66 -6.40 -65.92
N TRP A 2 -31.25 -7.68 -65.97
CA TRP A 2 -30.76 -8.45 -64.81
C TRP A 2 -29.22 -8.53 -64.69
N GLY A 3 -28.47 -7.73 -65.44
CA GLY A 3 -27.00 -7.81 -65.51
C GLY A 3 -26.23 -6.72 -64.73
N ALA A 4 -26.93 -5.75 -64.15
CA ALA A 4 -26.33 -4.59 -63.49
C ALA A 4 -26.24 -4.75 -61.95
N ALA A 5 -27.23 -5.38 -61.31
CA ALA A 5 -27.27 -5.55 -59.85
C ALA A 5 -26.24 -6.57 -59.30
N GLY A 6 -25.92 -7.61 -60.07
CA GLY A 6 -24.90 -8.60 -59.68
C GLY A 6 -23.46 -8.07 -59.74
N ARG A 7 -23.17 -7.17 -60.70
CA ARG A 7 -21.85 -6.53 -60.84
C ARG A 7 -21.54 -5.55 -59.71
N THR A 8 -22.54 -4.84 -59.22
CA THR A 8 -22.38 -3.91 -58.09
C THR A 8 -22.12 -4.63 -56.76
N ASN A 9 -22.65 -5.84 -56.57
CA ASN A 9 -22.42 -6.60 -55.34
C ASN A 9 -21.02 -7.25 -55.34
N ALA A 10 -20.60 -7.82 -56.48
CA ALA A 10 -19.25 -8.35 -56.66
C ALA A 10 -18.16 -7.26 -56.48
N GLN A 11 -18.39 -6.03 -56.95
CA GLN A 11 -17.45 -4.92 -56.74
C GLN A 11 -17.40 -4.44 -55.28
N LYS A 12 -18.54 -4.37 -54.58
CA LYS A 12 -18.58 -4.08 -53.14
C LYS A 12 -17.84 -5.16 -52.34
N ILE A 13 -18.01 -6.42 -52.71
CA ILE A 13 -17.38 -7.57 -52.06
C ILE A 13 -15.87 -7.62 -52.35
N GLN A 14 -15.43 -7.37 -53.58
CA GLN A 14 -14.02 -7.23 -53.95
C GLN A 14 -13.34 -6.09 -53.15
N THR A 15 -14.09 -5.04 -52.85
CA THR A 15 -13.62 -3.93 -51.99
C THR A 15 -13.46 -4.38 -50.54
N ILE A 16 -14.32 -5.29 -50.03
CA ILE A 16 -14.18 -5.89 -48.69
C ILE A 16 -13.03 -6.92 -48.66
N PHE A 17 -12.81 -7.66 -49.74
CA PHE A 17 -11.66 -8.54 -49.91
C PHE A 17 -10.32 -7.77 -49.90
N ASN A 18 -10.24 -6.66 -50.62
CA ASN A 18 -9.08 -5.77 -50.61
C ASN A 18 -8.90 -5.01 -49.28
N LYS A 19 -9.92 -4.94 -48.42
CA LYS A 19 -9.86 -4.39 -47.05
C LYS A 19 -9.24 -5.35 -46.02
N PHE A 20 -8.88 -6.57 -46.40
CA PHE A 20 -8.35 -7.57 -45.44
C PHE A 20 -6.97 -8.13 -45.86
N VAL A 21 -6.62 -8.03 -47.15
CA VAL A 21 -5.37 -8.55 -47.70
C VAL A 21 -4.44 -7.37 -47.98
N GLY A 22 -3.68 -6.96 -46.97
CA GLY A 22 -2.57 -6.03 -47.16
C GLY A 22 -1.59 -6.58 -48.21
N GLY A 23 -1.63 -6.01 -49.42
CA GLY A 23 -0.83 -6.50 -50.55
C GLY A 23 -1.04 -5.74 -51.86
N SER A 24 -0.71 -4.45 -51.85
CA SER A 24 -0.38 -3.56 -52.99
C SER A 24 -1.22 -3.63 -54.28
N ALA A 25 -2.18 -2.71 -54.45
CA ALA A 25 -2.13 -1.61 -55.44
C ALA A 25 -3.50 -0.93 -55.68
N ARG A 26 -3.49 0.41 -55.48
CA ARG A 26 -4.38 1.48 -55.99
C ARG A 26 -5.74 1.73 -55.32
N SER A 27 -5.70 2.82 -54.55
CA SER A 27 -6.64 3.96 -54.49
C SER A 27 -8.07 3.70 -54.00
N ASP A 28 -8.38 4.34 -52.86
CA ASP A 28 -9.71 4.76 -52.38
C ASP A 28 -10.52 3.89 -51.40
N GLY A 29 -9.92 2.90 -50.72
CA GLY A 29 -10.65 2.01 -49.79
C GLY A 29 -10.02 1.68 -48.43
N ILE A 30 -8.87 2.27 -48.08
CA ILE A 30 -7.95 1.86 -46.99
C ILE A 30 -8.54 2.02 -45.56
N VAL A 31 -9.66 2.75 -45.40
CA VAL A 31 -10.14 3.22 -44.09
C VAL A 31 -10.71 2.12 -43.17
N VAL A 32 -11.10 0.94 -43.69
CA VAL A 32 -11.80 -0.09 -42.88
C VAL A 32 -10.87 -1.13 -42.24
N ASP A 33 -9.76 -1.49 -42.91
CA ASP A 33 -8.73 -2.39 -42.36
C ASP A 33 -8.05 -1.74 -41.14
N GLU A 34 -7.67 -0.48 -41.32
CA GLU A 34 -7.02 0.32 -40.29
C GLU A 34 -7.95 0.61 -39.11
N ALA A 35 -9.24 0.88 -39.36
CA ALA A 35 -10.21 1.11 -38.30
C ALA A 35 -10.59 -0.16 -37.51
N GLU A 36 -10.45 -1.35 -38.11
CA GLU A 36 -10.62 -2.63 -37.40
C GLU A 36 -9.39 -2.93 -36.54
N LEU A 37 -8.20 -2.80 -37.11
CA LEU A 37 -6.94 -3.00 -36.40
C LEU A 37 -6.81 -2.06 -35.20
N GLN A 38 -7.13 -0.77 -35.38
CA GLN A 38 -7.15 0.22 -34.29
C GLN A 38 -8.12 -0.18 -33.18
N ARG A 39 -9.28 -0.74 -33.52
CA ARG A 39 -10.29 -1.17 -32.55
C ARG A 39 -9.80 -2.38 -31.75
N HIS A 40 -9.16 -3.34 -32.41
CA HIS A 40 -8.57 -4.49 -31.73
C HIS A 40 -7.45 -4.07 -30.78
N GLN A 41 -6.51 -3.23 -31.25
CA GLN A 41 -5.45 -2.67 -30.41
C GLN A 41 -6.02 -1.87 -29.22
N GLN A 42 -7.11 -1.12 -29.44
CA GLN A 42 -7.81 -0.43 -28.38
C GLN A 42 -8.41 -1.40 -27.35
N LEU A 43 -9.08 -2.46 -27.80
CA LEU A 43 -9.66 -3.47 -26.92
C LEU A 43 -8.59 -4.22 -26.12
N GLU A 44 -7.47 -4.58 -26.75
CA GLU A 44 -6.34 -5.23 -26.08
C GLU A 44 -5.75 -4.34 -24.98
N ARG A 45 -5.55 -3.05 -25.29
CA ARG A 45 -5.08 -2.06 -24.30
C ARG A 45 -6.05 -1.94 -23.13
N LEU A 46 -7.34 -1.77 -23.42
CA LEU A 46 -8.39 -1.65 -22.39
C LEU A 46 -8.48 -2.91 -21.53
N TYR A 47 -8.35 -4.09 -22.14
CA TYR A 47 -8.32 -5.35 -21.42
C TYR A 47 -7.14 -5.41 -20.45
N ASN A 48 -5.94 -5.03 -20.91
CA ASN A 48 -4.75 -4.99 -20.07
C ASN A 48 -4.85 -3.95 -18.94
N THR A 49 -5.34 -2.75 -19.21
CA THR A 49 -5.53 -1.74 -18.16
C THR A 49 -6.55 -2.19 -17.12
N THR A 50 -7.71 -2.70 -17.53
CA THR A 50 -8.78 -3.15 -16.61
C THR A 50 -8.37 -4.39 -15.81
N LYS A 51 -7.56 -5.28 -16.40
CA LYS A 51 -6.92 -6.41 -15.70
C LYS A 51 -5.96 -5.93 -14.61
N SER A 52 -5.07 -5.00 -14.94
CA SER A 52 -4.13 -4.39 -13.98
C SER A 52 -4.87 -3.64 -12.87
N ALA A 53 -5.91 -2.87 -13.19
CA ALA A 53 -6.75 -2.17 -12.23
C ALA A 53 -7.46 -3.15 -11.28
N LYS A 54 -8.05 -4.24 -11.79
CA LYS A 54 -8.68 -5.28 -10.96
C LYS A 54 -7.68 -5.92 -9.99
N HIS A 55 -6.44 -6.16 -10.42
CA HIS A 55 -5.39 -6.68 -9.55
C HIS A 55 -5.03 -5.69 -8.45
N PHE A 56 -4.74 -4.43 -8.83
CA PHE A 56 -4.45 -3.36 -7.88
C PHE A 56 -5.57 -3.19 -6.82
N GLN A 57 -6.83 -3.15 -7.26
CA GLN A 57 -8.00 -3.05 -6.38
C GLN A 57 -8.10 -4.23 -5.41
N ARG A 58 -7.78 -5.45 -5.86
CA ARG A 58 -7.76 -6.63 -5.00
C ARG A 58 -6.67 -6.55 -3.92
N GLU A 59 -5.46 -6.14 -4.29
CA GLU A 59 -4.36 -6.01 -3.33
C GLU A 59 -4.63 -4.87 -2.32
N MET A 60 -5.25 -3.78 -2.76
CA MET A 60 -5.74 -2.72 -1.88
C MET A 60 -6.74 -3.25 -0.84
N VAL A 61 -7.76 -4.01 -1.27
CA VAL A 61 -8.75 -4.60 -0.37
C VAL A 61 -8.08 -5.51 0.66
N LYS A 62 -7.14 -6.37 0.24
CA LYS A 62 -6.37 -7.21 1.17
C LYS A 62 -5.55 -6.39 2.16
N GLY A 63 -4.92 -5.30 1.70
CA GLY A 63 -4.16 -4.39 2.55
C GLY A 63 -5.04 -3.75 3.62
N ILE A 64 -6.22 -3.26 3.24
CA ILE A 64 -7.21 -2.69 4.15
C ILE A 64 -7.69 -3.72 5.17
N GLU A 65 -8.10 -4.91 4.72
CA GLU A 65 -8.51 -6.02 5.59
C GLU A 65 -7.37 -6.40 6.56
N GLY A 66 -6.11 -6.37 6.09
CA GLY A 66 -4.92 -6.60 6.91
C GLY A 66 -4.70 -5.53 7.99
N ILE A 67 -4.85 -4.25 7.65
CA ILE A 67 -4.75 -3.13 8.60
C ILE A 67 -5.82 -3.25 9.68
N ILE A 68 -7.08 -3.46 9.29
CA ILE A 68 -8.21 -3.60 10.22
C ILE A 68 -7.95 -4.78 11.18
N ASN A 69 -7.51 -5.92 10.65
CA ASN A 69 -7.20 -7.09 11.48
C ASN A 69 -6.04 -6.86 12.46
N ALA A 70 -5.02 -6.10 12.06
CA ALA A 70 -3.93 -5.72 12.95
C ALA A 70 -4.41 -4.76 14.05
N ASN A 71 -5.26 -3.79 13.68
CA ASN A 71 -5.85 -2.84 14.62
C ASN A 71 -6.75 -3.51 15.65
N LEU A 72 -7.50 -4.55 15.29
CA LEU A 72 -8.31 -5.32 16.24
C LEU A 72 -7.46 -5.90 17.39
N LYS A 73 -6.27 -6.43 17.08
CA LYS A 73 -5.34 -6.95 18.11
C LYS A 73 -4.77 -5.82 18.96
N HIS A 74 -4.43 -4.69 18.34
CA HIS A 74 -3.93 -3.50 19.03
C HIS A 74 -4.96 -2.95 20.03
N ILE A 75 -6.22 -2.84 19.61
CA ILE A 75 -7.34 -2.41 20.45
C ILE A 75 -7.46 -3.31 21.68
N GLU A 76 -7.35 -4.63 21.53
CA GLU A 76 -7.41 -5.56 22.67
C GLU A 76 -6.28 -5.31 23.68
N SER A 77 -5.05 -5.11 23.21
CA SER A 77 -3.90 -4.81 24.07
C SER A 77 -4.07 -3.48 24.81
N ILE A 78 -4.46 -2.42 24.11
CA ILE A 78 -4.65 -1.10 24.72
C ILE A 78 -5.86 -1.06 25.64
N ALA A 79 -6.93 -1.80 25.34
CA ALA A 79 -8.10 -1.91 26.22
C ALA A 79 -7.70 -2.49 27.58
N LYS A 80 -6.90 -3.57 27.59
CA LYS A 80 -6.37 -4.16 28.83
C LYS A 80 -5.51 -3.16 29.61
N LEU A 81 -4.57 -2.49 28.93
CA LEU A 81 -3.72 -1.47 29.57
C LEU A 81 -4.54 -0.32 30.17
N SER A 82 -5.48 0.23 29.39
CA SER A 82 -6.34 1.33 29.81
C SER A 82 -7.21 0.96 31.00
N GLU A 83 -7.69 -0.28 31.04
CA GLU A 83 -8.50 -0.81 32.13
C GLU A 83 -7.70 -0.95 33.42
N GLU A 84 -6.47 -1.46 33.36
CA GLU A 84 -5.59 -1.54 34.54
C GLU A 84 -5.24 -0.16 35.09
N CYS A 85 -4.97 0.82 34.22
CA CYS A 85 -4.76 2.21 34.65
C CYS A 85 -6.00 2.81 35.33
N ARG A 86 -7.21 2.50 34.81
CA ARG A 86 -8.47 2.95 35.44
C ARG A 86 -8.72 2.31 36.79
N LYS A 87 -8.51 1.00 36.91
CA LYS A 87 -8.66 0.28 38.18
C LYS A 87 -7.73 0.83 39.24
N TYR A 88 -6.46 1.06 38.89
CA TYR A 88 -5.48 1.63 39.82
C TYR A 88 -5.89 3.01 40.32
N GLY A 89 -6.37 3.88 39.42
CA GLY A 89 -6.74 5.24 39.76
C GLY A 89 -8.18 5.43 40.25
N ALA A 90 -9.00 4.38 40.30
CA ALA A 90 -10.40 4.46 40.75
C ALA A 90 -10.51 5.04 42.18
N PRO A 91 -11.57 5.80 42.52
CA PRO A 91 -11.69 6.45 43.84
C PRO A 91 -11.68 5.47 45.00
N GLU A 92 -12.20 4.26 44.78
CA GLU A 92 -12.20 3.14 45.74
C GLU A 92 -10.81 2.47 45.89
N SER A 93 -9.91 2.66 44.94
CA SER A 93 -8.57 2.05 44.97
C SER A 93 -7.67 2.77 45.98
N PRO A 94 -6.79 2.05 46.71
CA PRO A 94 -5.80 2.66 47.59
C PRO A 94 -4.93 3.73 46.91
N GLY A 95 -4.72 3.61 45.60
CA GLY A 95 -3.96 4.56 44.78
C GLY A 95 -4.78 5.73 44.22
N GLY A 96 -6.12 5.71 44.30
CA GLY A 96 -6.99 6.61 43.54
C GLY A 96 -6.88 8.09 43.88
N SER A 97 -6.63 8.41 45.15
CA SER A 97 -6.43 9.80 45.61
C SER A 97 -4.99 10.30 45.40
N THR A 98 -4.08 9.45 44.93
CA THR A 98 -2.70 9.84 44.67
C THR A 98 -2.56 10.58 43.33
N VAL A 99 -1.48 11.33 43.18
CA VAL A 99 -1.12 12.01 41.94
C VAL A 99 -0.94 11.01 40.80
N LEU A 100 -0.31 9.87 41.09
CA LEU A 100 -0.14 8.76 40.15
C LEU A 100 -1.49 8.13 39.77
N GLY A 101 -2.39 7.93 40.75
CA GLY A 101 -3.73 7.39 40.50
C GLY A 101 -4.55 8.27 39.56
N ARG A 102 -4.57 9.59 39.80
CA ARG A 102 -5.24 10.54 38.90
C ARG A 102 -4.59 10.58 37.51
N ALA A 103 -3.26 10.58 37.43
CA ALA A 103 -2.54 10.49 36.16
C ALA A 103 -2.86 9.20 35.38
N ALA A 104 -2.96 8.06 36.08
CA ALA A 104 -3.34 6.78 35.50
C ALA A 104 -4.79 6.79 34.98
N LEU A 105 -5.73 7.42 35.70
CA LEU A 105 -7.10 7.63 35.19
C LEU A 105 -7.12 8.44 33.90
N HIS A 106 -6.37 9.56 33.85
CA HIS A 106 -6.26 10.39 32.65
C HIS A 106 -5.69 9.60 31.48
N PHE A 107 -4.62 8.84 31.71
CA PHE A 107 -3.99 7.99 30.70
C PHE A 107 -4.96 6.96 30.13
N GLY A 108 -5.63 6.18 30.98
CA GLY A 108 -6.60 5.17 30.54
C GLY A 108 -7.81 5.77 29.81
N ALA A 109 -8.27 6.95 30.24
CA ALA A 109 -9.33 7.70 29.57
C ALA A 109 -8.93 8.15 28.15
N ALA A 110 -7.75 8.76 28.03
CA ALA A 110 -7.21 9.24 26.76
C ALA A 110 -6.97 8.10 25.77
N HIS A 111 -6.33 7.01 26.19
CA HIS A 111 -6.10 5.85 25.32
C HIS A 111 -7.39 5.19 24.85
N SER A 112 -8.41 5.09 25.71
CA SER A 112 -9.73 4.61 25.26
C SER A 112 -10.41 5.56 24.27
N ALA A 113 -10.17 6.86 24.35
CA ALA A 113 -10.67 7.82 23.37
C ALA A 113 -9.94 7.67 22.02
N ILE A 114 -8.62 7.48 22.04
CA ILE A 114 -7.82 7.20 20.84
C ILE A 114 -8.31 5.93 20.14
N GLU A 115 -8.57 4.85 20.88
CA GLU A 115 -9.07 3.61 20.27
C GLU A 115 -10.49 3.75 19.69
N LYS A 116 -11.34 4.64 20.23
CA LYS A 116 -12.63 4.98 19.59
C LYS A 116 -12.43 5.69 18.24
N GLU A 117 -11.47 6.59 18.15
CA GLU A 117 -11.14 7.25 16.87
C GLU A 117 -10.51 6.25 15.88
N ARG A 118 -9.75 5.26 16.36
CA ARG A 118 -9.24 4.16 15.54
C ARG A 118 -10.38 3.29 14.98
N ASP A 119 -11.36 2.93 15.80
CA ASP A 119 -12.55 2.19 15.36
C ASP A 119 -13.34 2.97 14.29
N ASN A 120 -13.47 4.29 14.43
CA ASN A 120 -14.09 5.15 13.42
C ASN A 120 -13.32 5.13 12.09
N MET A 121 -11.99 5.18 12.15
CA MET A 121 -11.12 5.05 10.98
C MET A 121 -11.28 3.67 10.34
N ASP A 122 -11.19 2.59 11.11
CA ASP A 122 -11.34 1.21 10.61
C ASP A 122 -12.70 0.98 9.94
N ARG A 123 -13.79 1.52 10.53
CA ARG A 123 -15.12 1.50 9.91
C ARG A 123 -15.13 2.24 8.57
N THR A 124 -14.45 3.38 8.47
CA THR A 124 -14.34 4.16 7.23
C THR A 124 -13.52 3.41 6.18
N LEU A 125 -12.38 2.85 6.57
CA LEU A 125 -11.53 2.03 5.70
C LEU A 125 -12.30 0.81 5.17
N GLY A 126 -13.03 0.10 6.02
CA GLY A 126 -13.84 -1.04 5.59
C GLY A 126 -14.97 -0.62 4.65
N THR A 127 -15.87 0.24 5.13
CA THR A 127 -17.16 0.50 4.45
C THR A 127 -17.08 1.51 3.31
N GLN A 128 -16.23 2.54 3.42
CA GLN A 128 -16.15 3.62 2.43
C GLN A 128 -15.02 3.43 1.42
N VAL A 129 -14.03 2.58 1.74
CA VAL A 129 -12.87 2.29 0.88
C VAL A 129 -12.90 0.83 0.40
N GLY A 130 -12.88 -0.13 1.32
CA GLY A 130 -12.78 -1.56 1.03
C GLY A 130 -13.98 -2.12 0.25
N ASP A 131 -15.19 -1.95 0.78
CA ASP A 131 -16.41 -2.52 0.18
C ASP A 131 -16.66 -2.04 -1.27
N PRO A 132 -16.54 -0.74 -1.60
CA PRO A 132 -16.66 -0.29 -2.99
C PRO A 132 -15.60 -0.89 -3.92
N LEU A 133 -14.34 -1.00 -3.48
CA LEU A 133 -13.29 -1.61 -4.29
C LEU A 133 -13.55 -3.10 -4.51
N LYS A 134 -14.03 -3.81 -3.47
CA LYS A 134 -14.42 -5.22 -3.56
C LYS A 134 -15.57 -5.42 -4.55
N ALA A 135 -16.60 -4.57 -4.48
CA ALA A 135 -17.72 -4.57 -5.42
C ALA A 135 -17.27 -4.31 -6.87
N MET A 136 -16.29 -3.45 -7.09
CA MET A 136 -15.73 -3.21 -8.43
C MET A 136 -14.94 -4.42 -8.97
N VAL A 137 -14.24 -5.16 -8.11
CA VAL A 137 -13.48 -6.35 -8.49
C VAL A 137 -14.41 -7.50 -8.93
N THR A 138 -15.58 -7.63 -8.31
CA THR A 138 -16.56 -8.68 -8.58
C THR A 138 -17.79 -8.21 -9.37
N GLY A 139 -17.79 -6.97 -9.84
CA GLY A 139 -18.97 -6.32 -10.40
C GLY A 139 -19.34 -6.85 -11.79
N ALA A 140 -20.65 -7.03 -12.01
CA ALA A 140 -21.21 -7.44 -13.30
C ALA A 140 -20.73 -6.59 -14.50
N PRO A 141 -20.61 -5.24 -14.42
CA PRO A 141 -20.19 -4.44 -15.56
C PRO A 141 -18.82 -4.83 -16.16
N LEU A 142 -17.87 -5.24 -15.31
CA LEU A 142 -16.54 -5.66 -15.76
C LEU A 142 -16.59 -7.04 -16.44
N GLU A 143 -17.36 -7.97 -15.90
CA GLU A 143 -17.50 -9.31 -16.46
C GLU A 143 -18.31 -9.28 -17.78
N ASP A 144 -19.35 -8.44 -17.85
CA ASP A 144 -20.12 -8.21 -19.07
C ASP A 144 -19.24 -7.61 -20.19
N ALA A 145 -18.46 -6.57 -19.89
CA ALA A 145 -17.54 -5.96 -20.86
C ALA A 145 -16.46 -6.93 -21.36
N ARG A 146 -15.94 -7.80 -20.49
CA ARG A 146 -15.02 -8.88 -20.87
C ARG A 146 -15.69 -9.93 -21.74
N SER A 147 -16.94 -10.27 -21.45
CA SER A 147 -17.70 -11.22 -22.27
C SER A 147 -17.91 -10.71 -23.70
N LEU A 148 -18.19 -9.41 -23.86
CA LEU A 148 -18.29 -8.76 -25.17
C LEU A 148 -16.95 -8.79 -25.92
N THR A 149 -15.85 -8.50 -25.21
CA THR A 149 -14.49 -8.55 -25.77
C THR A 149 -14.15 -9.96 -26.26
N HIS A 150 -14.43 -10.99 -25.46
CA HIS A 150 -14.19 -12.38 -25.85
C HIS A 150 -15.03 -12.82 -27.06
N ARG A 151 -16.30 -12.41 -27.13
CA ARG A 151 -17.15 -12.68 -28.31
C ARG A 151 -16.61 -11.98 -29.56
N TYR A 152 -16.10 -10.76 -29.43
CA TYR A 152 -15.45 -10.04 -30.53
C TYR A 152 -14.20 -10.77 -31.02
N ASP A 153 -13.32 -11.21 -30.11
CA ASP A 153 -12.11 -11.95 -30.47
C ASP A 153 -12.43 -13.25 -31.21
N LYS A 154 -13.49 -13.96 -30.79
CA LYS A 154 -13.95 -15.16 -31.48
C LYS A 154 -14.41 -14.86 -32.92
N LEU A 155 -15.22 -13.81 -33.10
CA LEU A 155 -15.63 -13.40 -34.45
C LEU A 155 -14.44 -12.98 -35.31
N ARG A 156 -13.46 -12.29 -34.73
CA ARG A 156 -12.23 -11.91 -35.43
C ARG A 156 -11.45 -13.14 -35.92
N GLN A 157 -11.26 -14.14 -35.06
CA GLN A 157 -10.61 -15.41 -35.44
C GLN A 157 -11.37 -16.14 -36.55
N GLU A 158 -12.71 -16.16 -36.50
CA GLU A 158 -13.54 -16.70 -37.57
C GLU A 158 -13.38 -15.90 -38.88
N ALA A 159 -13.21 -14.58 -38.81
CA ALA A 159 -12.92 -13.71 -39.96
C ALA A 159 -11.57 -14.06 -40.60
N GLU A 160 -10.51 -14.17 -39.78
CA GLU A 160 -9.15 -14.51 -40.23
C GLU A 160 -9.10 -15.89 -40.91
N ALA A 161 -9.83 -16.87 -40.36
CA ALA A 161 -9.97 -18.19 -40.96
C ALA A 161 -10.71 -18.14 -42.31
N LEU A 162 -11.80 -17.38 -42.41
CA LEU A 162 -12.54 -17.20 -43.66
C LEU A 162 -11.70 -16.49 -44.72
N VAL A 163 -10.91 -15.48 -44.34
CA VAL A 163 -10.03 -14.75 -45.25
C VAL A 163 -8.94 -15.66 -45.81
N SER A 164 -8.29 -16.45 -44.95
CA SER A 164 -7.31 -17.45 -45.38
C SER A 164 -7.90 -18.46 -46.38
N GLU A 165 -9.16 -18.83 -46.17
CA GLU A 165 -9.85 -19.76 -47.04
C GLU A 165 -10.27 -19.12 -48.38
N ILE A 166 -10.74 -17.88 -48.38
CA ILE A 166 -11.04 -17.11 -49.60
C ILE A 166 -9.76 -16.92 -50.42
N GLN A 167 -8.63 -16.59 -49.78
CA GLN A 167 -7.32 -16.47 -50.45
C GLN A 167 -6.92 -17.78 -51.17
N LYS A 168 -7.05 -18.94 -50.50
CA LYS A 168 -6.77 -20.24 -51.11
C LYS A 168 -7.65 -20.53 -52.32
N ARG A 169 -8.94 -20.16 -52.26
CA ARG A 169 -9.88 -20.34 -53.39
C ARG A 169 -9.59 -19.39 -54.54
N ASN A 170 -9.24 -18.14 -54.26
CA ASN A 170 -8.84 -17.15 -55.27
C ASN A 170 -7.54 -17.55 -55.97
N GLN A 171 -6.57 -18.12 -55.25
CA GLN A 171 -5.34 -18.64 -55.84
C GLN A 171 -5.64 -19.80 -56.81
N LYS A 172 -6.43 -20.79 -56.38
CA LYS A 172 -6.87 -21.89 -57.25
C LYS A 172 -7.64 -21.41 -58.48
N ALA A 173 -8.43 -20.35 -58.34
CA ALA A 173 -9.14 -19.75 -59.46
C ALA A 173 -8.19 -19.09 -60.46
N ARG A 174 -7.13 -18.45 -59.97
CA ARG A 174 -6.08 -17.81 -60.77
C ARG A 174 -5.18 -18.81 -61.48
N ASP A 175 -4.95 -19.98 -60.89
CA ASP A 175 -4.18 -21.08 -61.46
C ASP A 175 -4.95 -21.89 -62.53
N GLY A 176 -6.15 -21.44 -62.92
CA GLY A 176 -6.98 -22.10 -63.95
C GLY A 176 -7.68 -23.38 -63.47
N LEU A 177 -7.59 -23.70 -62.18
CA LEU A 177 -8.20 -24.89 -61.55
C LEU A 177 -9.62 -24.60 -61.01
N SER A 178 -10.30 -23.58 -61.56
CA SER A 178 -11.61 -23.12 -61.10
C SER A 178 -12.75 -23.87 -61.78
N ASN A 179 -13.59 -24.53 -60.98
CA ASN A 179 -14.83 -25.16 -61.43
C ASN A 179 -16.05 -24.31 -61.02
N PRO A 180 -17.20 -24.41 -61.69
CA PRO A 180 -18.41 -23.65 -61.33
C PRO A 180 -18.86 -23.88 -59.88
N GLU A 181 -18.61 -25.08 -59.33
CA GLU A 181 -18.83 -25.39 -57.92
C GLU A 181 -17.88 -24.61 -56.98
N ASN A 182 -16.62 -24.42 -57.36
CA ASN A 182 -15.65 -23.61 -56.60
C ASN A 182 -16.02 -22.13 -56.62
N ALA A 183 -16.53 -21.62 -57.76
CA ALA A 183 -17.03 -20.26 -57.88
C ALA A 183 -18.24 -20.01 -56.97
N ALA A 184 -19.20 -20.95 -56.92
CA ALA A 184 -20.34 -20.85 -56.01
C ALA A 184 -19.92 -20.86 -54.53
N LYS A 185 -18.97 -21.74 -54.14
CA LYS A 185 -18.43 -21.79 -52.77
C LYS A 185 -17.65 -20.53 -52.39
N LEU A 186 -16.91 -19.94 -53.33
CA LEU A 186 -16.23 -18.66 -53.14
C LEU A 186 -17.25 -17.55 -52.87
N GLN A 187 -18.31 -17.46 -53.68
CA GLN A 187 -19.37 -16.47 -53.50
C GLN A 187 -20.08 -16.62 -52.14
N MET A 188 -20.36 -17.85 -51.69
CA MET A 188 -20.92 -18.09 -50.36
C MET A 188 -19.96 -17.67 -49.23
N ALA A 189 -18.67 -17.96 -49.38
CA ALA A 189 -17.66 -17.56 -48.39
C ALA A 189 -17.51 -16.03 -48.30
N GLU A 190 -17.57 -15.34 -49.43
CA GLU A 190 -17.56 -13.89 -49.52
C GLU A 190 -18.79 -13.25 -48.87
N GLN A 191 -19.99 -13.81 -49.11
CA GLN A 191 -21.21 -13.36 -48.45
C GLN A 191 -21.11 -13.53 -46.93
N LYS A 192 -20.69 -14.71 -46.47
CA LYS A 192 -20.50 -15.00 -45.05
C LYS A 192 -19.48 -14.05 -44.40
N MET A 193 -18.40 -13.71 -45.11
CA MET A 193 -17.43 -12.74 -44.63
C MET A 193 -18.05 -11.34 -44.49
N GLY A 194 -18.87 -10.90 -45.43
CA GLY A 194 -19.59 -9.63 -45.34
C GLY A 194 -20.52 -9.53 -44.12
N GLU A 195 -21.29 -10.60 -43.85
CA GLU A 195 -22.17 -10.71 -42.68
C GLU A 195 -21.36 -10.70 -41.35
N LEU A 196 -20.25 -11.43 -41.34
CA LEU A 196 -19.37 -11.54 -40.18
C LEU A 196 -18.64 -10.22 -39.88
N ALA A 197 -18.17 -9.51 -40.91
CA ALA A 197 -17.55 -8.19 -40.78
C ALA A 197 -18.52 -7.13 -40.25
N ALA A 198 -19.79 -7.16 -40.70
CA ALA A 198 -20.83 -6.27 -40.19
C ALA A 198 -21.10 -6.54 -38.69
N THR A 199 -21.24 -7.81 -38.32
CA THR A 199 -21.46 -8.24 -36.93
C THR A 199 -20.27 -7.85 -36.03
N MET A 200 -19.05 -8.12 -36.48
CA MET A 200 -17.80 -7.79 -35.79
C MET A 200 -17.65 -6.27 -35.58
N THR A 201 -18.09 -5.46 -36.54
CA THR A 201 -18.04 -3.99 -36.43
C THR A 201 -18.97 -3.48 -35.32
N VAL A 202 -20.19 -4.01 -35.22
CA VAL A 202 -21.15 -3.62 -34.18
C VAL A 202 -20.66 -4.08 -32.82
N LEU A 203 -20.34 -5.38 -32.68
CA LEU A 203 -19.89 -5.96 -31.43
C LEU A 203 -18.59 -5.33 -30.93
N GLY A 204 -17.65 -5.03 -31.82
CA GLY A 204 -16.41 -4.36 -31.46
C GLY A 204 -16.64 -2.95 -30.89
N ARG A 205 -17.61 -2.19 -31.44
CA ARG A 205 -17.97 -0.87 -30.88
C ARG A 205 -18.61 -0.99 -29.50
N GLU A 206 -19.51 -1.96 -29.34
CA GLU A 206 -20.15 -2.24 -28.05
C GLU A 206 -19.11 -2.65 -27.00
N ALA A 207 -18.23 -3.59 -27.33
CA ALA A 207 -17.14 -4.02 -26.47
C ALA A 207 -16.21 -2.85 -26.10
N ALA A 208 -15.82 -2.02 -27.06
CA ALA A 208 -14.93 -0.89 -26.82
C ALA A 208 -15.61 0.15 -25.90
N THR A 209 -16.88 0.46 -26.15
CA THR A 209 -17.65 1.41 -25.32
C THR A 209 -17.79 0.91 -23.89
N ALA A 210 -18.15 -0.37 -23.72
CA ALA A 210 -18.28 -0.99 -22.40
C ALA A 210 -16.93 -1.01 -21.65
N MET A 211 -15.85 -1.42 -22.32
CA MET A 211 -14.52 -1.49 -21.71
C MET A 211 -13.96 -0.10 -21.34
N MET A 212 -14.18 0.93 -22.16
CA MET A 212 -13.82 2.32 -21.83
C MET A 212 -14.59 2.82 -20.61
N ALA A 213 -15.90 2.54 -20.53
CA ALA A 213 -16.71 2.92 -19.38
C ALA A 213 -16.20 2.27 -18.09
N VAL A 214 -15.85 0.97 -18.15
CA VAL A 214 -15.29 0.23 -17.03
C VAL A 214 -13.92 0.77 -16.62
N GLU A 215 -13.01 1.02 -17.57
CA GLU A 215 -11.69 1.60 -17.28
C GLU A 215 -11.83 2.97 -16.59
N ALA A 216 -12.64 3.86 -17.16
CA ALA A 216 -12.87 5.19 -16.59
C ALA A 216 -13.49 5.13 -15.19
N GLN A 217 -14.44 4.23 -14.96
CA GLN A 217 -15.02 3.99 -13.64
C GLN A 217 -13.97 3.46 -12.65
N GLN A 218 -13.18 2.47 -13.07
CA GLN A 218 -12.13 1.89 -12.23
C GLN A 218 -11.11 2.95 -11.79
N GLN A 219 -10.61 3.76 -12.73
CA GLN A 219 -9.66 4.83 -12.41
C GLN A 219 -10.24 5.87 -11.46
N ARG A 220 -11.42 6.41 -11.79
CA ARG A 220 -12.06 7.48 -11.01
C ARG A 220 -12.39 7.01 -9.60
N GLN A 221 -13.04 5.86 -9.47
CA GLN A 221 -13.41 5.35 -8.15
C GLN A 221 -12.18 4.93 -7.36
N SER A 222 -11.22 4.21 -7.93
CA SER A 222 -10.01 3.83 -7.19
C SER A 222 -9.24 5.03 -6.66
N LEU A 223 -9.13 6.12 -7.43
CA LEU A 223 -8.53 7.37 -6.94
C LEU A 223 -9.34 7.97 -5.78
N GLN A 224 -10.67 8.05 -5.91
CA GLN A 224 -11.52 8.57 -4.85
C GLN A 224 -11.39 7.75 -3.56
N ARG A 225 -11.27 6.42 -3.66
CA ARG A 225 -11.08 5.53 -2.51
C ARG A 225 -9.71 5.74 -1.85
N LEU A 226 -8.65 5.94 -2.64
CA LEU A 226 -7.33 6.30 -2.11
C LEU A 226 -7.34 7.62 -1.33
N ILE A 227 -8.03 8.64 -1.86
CA ILE A 227 -8.19 9.93 -1.18
C ILE A 227 -8.92 9.73 0.15
N GLY A 228 -10.05 9.00 0.16
CA GLY A 228 -10.80 8.72 1.38
C GLY A 228 -10.01 7.96 2.43
N MET A 229 -9.14 7.04 2.02
CA MET A 229 -8.21 6.33 2.90
C MET A 229 -7.25 7.32 3.59
N VAL A 230 -6.55 8.14 2.81
CA VAL A 230 -5.61 9.15 3.33
C VAL A 230 -6.31 10.17 4.23
N GLU A 231 -7.52 10.60 3.88
CA GLU A 231 -8.30 11.53 4.69
C GLU A 231 -8.71 10.90 6.03
N SER A 232 -9.09 9.63 6.05
CA SER A 232 -9.45 8.91 7.27
C SER A 232 -8.24 8.72 8.20
N GLU A 233 -7.08 8.36 7.66
CA GLU A 233 -5.82 8.25 8.42
C GLU A 233 -5.41 9.61 8.98
N ARG A 234 -5.44 10.66 8.14
CA ARG A 234 -5.13 12.03 8.57
C ARG A 234 -6.04 12.48 9.71
N ALA A 235 -7.34 12.24 9.58
CA ALA A 235 -8.31 12.59 10.62
C ALA A 235 -8.02 11.84 11.93
N PHE A 236 -7.80 10.53 11.88
CA PHE A 236 -7.44 9.74 13.05
C PHE A 236 -6.19 10.27 13.77
N HIS A 237 -5.11 10.52 13.03
CA HIS A 237 -3.86 11.01 13.61
C HIS A 237 -4.02 12.41 14.20
N GLN A 238 -4.76 13.30 13.53
CA GLN A 238 -5.04 14.63 14.04
C GLN A 238 -5.79 14.57 15.38
N ARG A 239 -6.84 13.74 15.47
CA ARG A 239 -7.60 13.55 16.71
C ARG A 239 -6.76 12.90 17.81
N SER A 240 -5.90 11.95 17.45
CA SER A 240 -5.00 11.30 18.40
C SER A 240 -4.03 12.30 19.03
N VAL A 241 -3.44 13.19 18.22
CA VAL A 241 -2.55 14.25 18.71
C VAL A 241 -3.29 15.23 19.62
N GLU A 242 -4.52 15.64 19.26
CA GLU A 242 -5.36 16.48 20.12
C GLU A 242 -5.61 15.84 21.50
N ILE A 243 -5.92 14.54 21.52
CA ILE A 243 -6.14 13.79 22.77
C ILE A 243 -4.85 13.70 23.60
N LEU A 244 -3.71 13.39 22.96
CA LEU A 244 -2.42 13.27 23.65
C LEU A 244 -1.95 14.61 24.21
N ASN A 245 -2.15 15.72 23.51
CA ASN A 245 -1.85 17.06 24.01
C ASN A 245 -2.67 17.39 25.25
N HIS A 246 -3.97 17.04 25.24
CA HIS A 246 -4.84 17.22 26.40
C HIS A 246 -4.38 16.35 27.59
N LEU A 247 -4.07 15.08 27.35
CA LEU A 247 -3.54 14.16 28.36
C LEU A 247 -2.25 14.71 28.99
N HIS A 248 -1.30 15.16 28.16
CA HIS A 248 -0.05 15.72 28.62
C HIS A 248 -0.28 16.92 29.55
N ALA A 249 -1.17 17.85 29.16
CA ALA A 249 -1.53 19.00 29.99
C ALA A 249 -2.16 18.57 31.33
N GLN A 250 -3.03 17.56 31.35
CA GLN A 250 -3.63 17.02 32.58
C GLN A 250 -2.56 16.42 33.50
N MET A 251 -1.66 15.58 32.96
CA MET A 251 -0.62 14.93 33.75
C MET A 251 0.40 15.92 34.32
N VAL A 252 0.81 16.94 33.54
CA VAL A 252 1.66 18.03 34.02
C VAL A 252 0.96 18.82 35.12
N GLY A 253 -0.34 19.11 34.96
CA GLY A 253 -1.14 19.78 35.99
C GLY A 253 -1.21 18.99 37.30
N GLU A 254 -1.34 17.66 37.24
CA GLU A 254 -1.32 16.81 38.44
C GLU A 254 0.04 16.82 39.15
N ARG A 255 1.15 16.79 38.40
CA ARG A 255 2.50 16.95 38.95
C ARG A 255 2.70 18.31 39.62
N GLN A 256 2.23 19.39 39.00
CA GLN A 256 2.38 20.73 39.59
C GLN A 256 1.57 20.86 40.89
N LYS A 257 0.36 20.29 40.97
CA LYS A 257 -0.44 20.28 42.20
C LYS A 257 0.25 19.56 43.36
N SER A 258 1.01 18.50 43.08
CA SER A 258 1.78 17.80 44.12
C SER A 258 2.94 18.63 44.66
N ASP A 259 3.65 19.34 43.77
CA ASP A 259 4.78 20.18 44.13
C ASP A 259 4.34 21.38 45.00
N HIS A 260 3.13 21.92 44.77
CA HIS A 260 2.58 23.02 45.56
C HIS A 260 1.97 22.57 46.91
N SER A 261 1.47 21.33 47.01
CA SER A 261 0.94 20.78 48.26
C SER A 261 2.05 20.34 49.24
N GLY A 262 3.26 20.05 48.74
CA GLY A 262 4.42 19.70 49.58
C GLY A 262 5.05 20.89 50.32
N ASN A 263 4.70 22.13 49.97
CA ASN A 263 5.31 23.33 50.52
C ASN A 263 4.49 24.06 51.61
N ASN A 264 3.35 23.49 52.05
CA ASN A 264 2.49 24.14 53.06
C ASN A 264 2.33 23.35 54.37
N SER A 265 3.29 22.49 54.72
CA SER A 265 3.37 21.89 56.05
C SER A 265 4.20 22.77 56.99
N THR A 266 3.51 23.67 57.69
CA THR A 266 3.87 24.23 59.02
C THR A 266 5.26 24.84 59.20
N ALA A 267 5.37 26.14 58.91
CA ALA A 267 6.35 27.01 59.56
C ALA A 267 5.86 27.35 60.98
N THR A 268 6.08 26.46 61.95
CA THR A 268 6.05 26.78 63.38
C THR A 268 7.47 26.88 63.89
N ALA A 269 8.02 28.10 63.85
CA ALA A 269 9.31 28.42 64.45
C ALA A 269 9.21 28.31 65.98
N THR A 270 9.98 27.40 66.58
CA THR A 270 10.38 27.47 68.00
C THR A 270 11.85 27.07 68.09
N PRO A 271 12.74 27.85 68.76
CA PRO A 271 14.15 27.53 68.86
C PRO A 271 14.45 26.80 70.18
N ALA A 272 15.07 25.62 70.15
CA ALA A 272 15.91 25.11 71.25
C ALA A 272 16.71 23.88 70.78
N GLY A 273 17.96 23.81 71.23
CA GLY A 273 18.98 22.89 70.73
C GLY A 273 18.83 21.43 71.18
N GLY A 274 19.68 20.58 70.59
CA GLY A 274 19.84 19.19 71.01
C GLY A 274 20.15 18.27 69.84
N GLY A 275 21.40 17.82 69.75
CA GLY A 275 21.90 17.00 68.65
C GLY A 275 21.17 15.67 68.42
N GLY A 276 21.17 15.26 67.16
CA GLY A 276 20.63 13.99 66.70
C GLY A 276 20.51 14.03 65.18
N GLY A 277 21.62 13.70 64.48
CA GLY A 277 21.63 13.57 63.03
C GLY A 277 20.75 12.40 62.60
N SER A 278 19.48 12.67 62.32
CA SER A 278 18.61 11.81 61.53
C SER A 278 18.67 12.31 60.08
N THR A 279 19.60 11.74 59.31
CA THR A 279 19.67 11.94 57.87
C THR A 279 18.47 11.24 57.25
N ASN A 280 17.49 12.04 56.84
CA ASN A 280 16.38 11.59 56.01
C ASN A 280 16.98 11.03 54.69
N PRO A 281 16.90 9.73 54.37
CA PRO A 281 17.66 9.15 53.25
C PRO A 281 17.09 9.49 51.86
N PHE A 282 15.99 10.25 51.79
CA PHE A 282 15.19 10.39 50.58
C PHE A 282 15.09 11.83 50.04
N ALA A 283 15.83 12.78 50.62
CA ALA A 283 15.79 14.18 50.18
C ALA A 283 16.72 14.49 48.98
N GLY A 284 17.24 13.47 48.28
CA GLY A 284 18.35 13.61 47.32
C GLY A 284 18.12 13.12 45.89
N SER A 285 16.92 12.71 45.51
CA SER A 285 16.66 12.16 44.16
C SER A 285 15.46 12.85 43.52
N ALA A 286 15.58 14.14 43.21
CA ALA A 286 14.79 14.71 42.13
C ALA A 286 15.32 14.09 40.83
N GLU A 287 14.84 12.89 40.52
CA GLU A 287 15.16 12.19 39.28
C GLU A 287 14.83 13.15 38.12
N PRO A 288 15.81 13.49 37.26
CA PRO A 288 15.55 14.40 36.15
C PRO A 288 14.44 13.82 35.29
N PRO A 289 13.46 14.62 34.82
CA PRO A 289 12.42 14.12 33.94
C PRO A 289 13.07 13.46 32.71
N PRO A 290 12.51 12.34 32.21
CA PRO A 290 13.03 11.73 31.00
C PRO A 290 13.07 12.77 29.87
N PRO A 291 14.13 12.79 29.03
CA PRO A 291 14.33 13.84 28.03
C PRO A 291 13.15 13.91 27.07
N SER A 292 12.73 15.13 26.71
CA SER A 292 11.65 15.31 25.74
C SER A 292 12.12 14.95 24.33
N TYR A 293 11.25 14.32 23.55
CA TYR A 293 11.57 13.83 22.20
C TYR A 293 12.04 14.92 21.22
N GLU A 294 11.83 16.21 21.53
CA GLU A 294 12.23 17.33 20.67
C GLU A 294 13.69 17.77 20.86
N GLU A 295 14.27 17.60 22.06
CA GLU A 295 15.68 17.93 22.33
C GLU A 295 16.66 17.01 21.59
N VAL A 296 16.18 15.85 21.10
CA VAL A 296 16.95 14.91 20.28
C VAL A 296 17.03 15.33 18.80
N ARG A 297 16.23 16.31 18.36
CA ARG A 297 16.11 16.68 16.93
C ARG A 297 16.60 18.09 16.58
N GLY A 298 16.77 18.97 17.56
CA GLY A 298 17.00 20.41 17.35
C GLY A 298 18.29 20.95 17.97
N GLY A 299 19.46 20.56 17.45
CA GLY A 299 20.76 21.06 17.92
C GLY A 299 21.70 21.48 16.79
N GLY A 300 21.17 22.06 15.72
CA GLY A 300 21.96 22.54 14.57
C GLY A 300 21.98 24.06 14.50
N GLY A 301 22.99 24.69 15.09
CA GLY A 301 23.17 26.15 15.04
C GLY A 301 24.63 26.58 15.16
N GLY A 302 25.29 26.70 14.00
CA GLY A 302 26.38 27.67 13.77
C GLY A 302 27.81 27.14 13.77
N GLY A 303 28.46 27.14 12.60
CA GLY A 303 29.93 27.09 12.51
C GLY A 303 30.53 26.43 11.25
N SER A 304 30.41 27.11 10.11
CA SER A 304 31.28 27.13 8.91
C SER A 304 32.17 25.93 8.48
N THR A 305 32.11 25.73 7.15
CA THR A 305 33.13 25.23 6.19
C THR A 305 33.35 23.72 5.98
N GLY A 306 33.21 23.31 4.71
CA GLY A 306 33.91 22.17 4.12
C GLY A 306 33.02 20.96 3.75
N GLY A 307 32.60 20.88 2.49
CA GLY A 307 31.67 19.88 1.98
C GLY A 307 32.17 18.42 1.93
N GLY A 308 31.20 17.50 1.85
CA GLY A 308 31.47 16.09 1.56
C GLY A 308 30.33 15.11 1.88
N SER A 309 29.24 15.17 1.10
CA SER A 309 28.31 14.06 0.82
C SER A 309 27.73 13.26 2.01
N ASN A 310 26.60 13.74 2.52
CA ASN A 310 25.65 12.96 3.30
C ASN A 310 25.02 11.84 2.44
N ARG A 311 25.36 10.58 2.74
CA ARG A 311 24.60 9.40 2.31
C ARG A 311 24.35 8.60 3.59
N ALA A 312 23.09 8.50 4.01
CA ALA A 312 22.66 7.59 5.07
C ALA A 312 22.99 6.16 4.61
N GLY A 313 24.16 5.66 4.99
CA GLY A 313 24.73 4.41 4.51
C GLY A 313 24.86 3.42 5.65
N TYR A 314 24.00 2.40 5.64
CA TYR A 314 24.18 1.20 6.45
C TYR A 314 25.59 0.63 6.22
N PHE A 315 26.24 0.14 7.28
CA PHE A 315 27.53 -0.54 7.16
C PHE A 315 27.58 -1.80 8.01
N LEU A 316 28.34 -2.79 7.55
CA LEU A 316 28.57 -4.01 8.29
C LEU A 316 29.66 -3.79 9.34
N ALA A 317 29.47 -4.30 10.56
CA ALA A 317 30.47 -4.31 11.60
C ALA A 317 30.59 -5.70 12.23
N GLU A 318 31.80 -6.06 12.67
CA GLU A 318 32.07 -7.26 13.46
C GLU A 318 32.11 -6.89 14.94
N VAL A 319 31.50 -7.72 15.78
CA VAL A 319 31.50 -7.55 17.22
C VAL A 319 32.87 -7.92 17.79
N VAL A 320 33.57 -6.95 18.37
CA VAL A 320 34.89 -7.13 19.00
C VAL A 320 34.80 -7.25 20.53
N HIS A 321 33.69 -6.83 21.13
CA HIS A 321 33.39 -6.98 22.56
C HIS A 321 31.96 -7.50 22.76
N ALA A 322 31.77 -8.44 23.68
CA ALA A 322 30.44 -8.95 24.01
C ALA A 322 29.61 -7.89 24.74
N PHE A 323 28.30 -7.86 24.50
CA PHE A 323 27.36 -6.96 25.14
C PHE A 323 26.09 -7.74 25.51
N GLU A 324 25.58 -7.54 26.72
CA GLU A 324 24.33 -8.13 27.19
C GLU A 324 23.30 -7.00 27.35
N ALA A 325 22.15 -7.15 26.70
CA ALA A 325 21.07 -6.17 26.77
C ALA A 325 20.45 -6.14 28.17
N GLU A 326 20.40 -4.96 28.79
CA GLU A 326 19.81 -4.72 30.11
C GLU A 326 18.47 -3.98 29.99
N GLY A 327 18.23 -3.28 28.87
CA GLY A 327 17.04 -2.47 28.63
C GLY A 327 16.14 -2.94 27.47
N PRO A 328 14.85 -2.58 27.49
CA PRO A 328 13.98 -2.76 26.34
C PRO A 328 14.46 -1.86 25.18
N GLY A 329 14.87 -2.48 24.07
CA GLY A 329 15.40 -1.79 22.88
C GLY A 329 16.89 -2.03 22.63
N GLU A 330 17.59 -2.73 23.52
CA GLU A 330 18.97 -3.17 23.34
C GLU A 330 19.02 -4.58 22.72
N ILE A 331 20.14 -4.90 22.06
CA ILE A 331 20.40 -6.26 21.55
C ILE A 331 21.70 -6.82 22.13
N SER A 332 21.66 -8.05 22.64
CA SER A 332 22.87 -8.74 23.07
C SER A 332 23.73 -9.13 21.87
N LEU A 333 25.05 -8.94 21.99
CA LEU A 333 26.05 -9.22 20.96
C LEU A 333 27.12 -10.17 21.49
N ASN A 334 27.54 -11.13 20.67
CA ASN A 334 28.65 -12.02 21.00
C ASN A 334 29.86 -11.71 20.12
N ILE A 335 31.06 -11.81 20.68
CA ILE A 335 32.32 -11.55 19.95
C ILE A 335 32.38 -12.45 18.69
N GLY A 336 32.72 -11.84 17.56
CA GLY A 336 32.82 -12.48 16.25
C GLY A 336 31.49 -12.62 15.50
N ASP A 337 30.39 -12.10 16.04
CA ASP A 337 29.14 -11.91 15.28
C ASP A 337 29.25 -10.71 14.34
N TYR A 338 28.33 -10.64 13.37
CA TYR A 338 28.22 -9.52 12.44
C TYR A 338 26.90 -8.79 12.64
N VAL A 339 26.96 -7.46 12.65
CA VAL A 339 25.81 -6.57 12.81
C VAL A 339 25.74 -5.58 11.65
N VAL A 340 24.54 -5.33 11.15
CA VAL A 340 24.30 -4.27 10.17
C VAL A 340 23.98 -2.99 10.94
N VAL A 341 24.94 -2.06 11.00
CA VAL A 341 24.80 -0.77 11.68
C VAL A 341 24.00 0.17 10.80
N ARG A 342 22.90 0.69 11.35
CA ARG A 342 21.95 1.59 10.69
C ARG A 342 22.22 3.04 11.04
N GLN A 343 22.57 3.27 12.30
CA GLN A 343 22.80 4.60 12.84
C GLN A 343 23.90 4.54 13.90
N VAL A 344 24.71 5.59 13.96
CA VAL A 344 25.68 5.83 15.04
C VAL A 344 25.30 7.15 15.70
N SER A 345 24.98 7.09 16.98
CA SER A 345 24.61 8.23 17.80
C SER A 345 25.86 8.88 18.41
N PRO A 346 25.89 10.22 18.58
CA PRO A 346 27.05 10.93 19.13
C PRO A 346 27.40 10.55 20.57
N ASN A 347 26.46 9.94 21.31
CA ASN A 347 26.63 9.49 22.69
C ASN A 347 27.35 8.13 22.82
N GLY A 348 27.94 7.62 21.73
CA GLY A 348 28.70 6.36 21.73
C GLY A 348 27.84 5.10 21.57
N TRP A 349 26.57 5.25 21.15
CA TRP A 349 25.67 4.13 20.87
C TRP A 349 25.41 3.96 19.37
N SER A 350 25.23 2.73 18.94
CA SER A 350 24.85 2.38 17.57
C SER A 350 23.55 1.58 17.56
N GLU A 351 22.68 1.84 16.59
CA GLU A 351 21.52 0.99 16.30
C GLU A 351 21.90 0.04 15.15
N GLY A 352 21.59 -1.24 15.30
CA GLY A 352 21.82 -2.21 14.25
C GLY A 352 20.93 -3.44 14.36
N GLU A 353 21.10 -4.33 13.39
CA GLU A 353 20.38 -5.60 13.32
C GLU A 353 21.36 -6.77 13.34
N ALA A 354 21.15 -7.71 14.25
CA ALA A 354 21.88 -8.96 14.37
C ALA A 354 20.89 -10.10 14.67
N LYS A 355 21.07 -11.26 14.01
CA LYS A 355 20.24 -12.47 14.21
C LYS A 355 18.73 -12.20 14.14
N GLY A 356 18.30 -11.30 13.24
CA GLY A 356 16.89 -10.94 13.04
C GLY A 356 16.26 -10.06 14.13
N LYS A 357 17.07 -9.53 15.06
CA LYS A 357 16.65 -8.57 16.10
C LYS A 357 17.34 -7.23 15.88
N ALA A 358 16.57 -6.15 16.01
CA ALA A 358 17.08 -4.79 15.94
C ALA A 358 17.15 -4.18 17.34
N GLY A 359 18.19 -3.40 17.59
CA GLY A 359 18.30 -2.62 18.82
C GLY A 359 19.66 -1.94 18.96
N TRP A 360 19.85 -1.37 20.14
CA TRP A 360 20.99 -0.55 20.48
C TRP A 360 22.11 -1.34 21.17
N PHE A 361 23.35 -0.93 20.89
CA PHE A 361 24.56 -1.45 21.53
C PHE A 361 25.67 -0.37 21.48
N PRO A 362 26.71 -0.46 22.34
CA PRO A 362 27.80 0.51 22.33
C PRO A 362 28.59 0.49 21.00
N SER A 363 28.81 1.64 20.38
CA SER A 363 29.54 1.74 19.11
C SER A 363 30.98 1.21 19.21
N ALA A 364 31.60 1.35 20.38
CA ALA A 364 32.96 0.88 20.63
C ALA A 364 33.09 -0.66 20.63
N PHE A 365 31.96 -1.39 20.68
CA PHE A 365 31.97 -2.85 20.79
C PHE A 365 31.97 -3.53 19.43
N VAL A 366 31.92 -2.75 18.35
CA VAL A 366 31.91 -3.24 16.97
C VAL A 366 32.93 -2.49 16.12
N GLU A 367 33.52 -3.19 15.16
CA GLU A 367 34.49 -2.65 14.21
C GLU A 367 33.94 -2.74 12.79
N ARG A 368 33.97 -1.64 12.03
CA ARG A 368 33.46 -1.61 10.65
C ARG A 368 34.25 -2.59 9.76
N ARG A 369 33.55 -3.47 9.05
CA ARG A 369 34.12 -4.44 8.10
C ARG A 369 33.62 -4.17 6.68
N GLN A 370 34.47 -4.39 5.68
CA GLN A 370 34.11 -4.22 4.26
C GLN A 370 33.43 -5.47 3.66
N ARG A 371 33.65 -6.66 4.24
CA ARG A 371 33.04 -7.95 3.84
C ARG A 371 32.92 -8.88 5.05
N ALA A 372 31.83 -9.66 5.16
CA ALA A 372 31.74 -10.79 6.07
C ALA A 372 32.43 -12.02 5.45
N PRO A 373 33.20 -12.83 6.19
CA PRO A 373 33.71 -14.10 5.70
C PRO A 373 32.55 -15.07 5.41
N ALA A 374 32.59 -15.71 4.23
CA ALA A 374 31.53 -16.57 3.70
C ALA A 374 31.20 -17.81 4.57
N SER A 375 31.99 -18.10 5.61
CA SER A 375 31.79 -19.24 6.50
C SER A 375 30.72 -19.06 7.58
N LYS A 376 30.13 -17.86 7.77
CA LYS A 376 29.08 -17.62 8.78
C LYS A 376 27.69 -17.26 8.23
N ILE A 377 27.49 -17.27 6.91
CA ILE A 377 26.20 -16.97 6.27
C ILE A 377 25.28 -18.22 6.22
N LEU A 378 25.82 -19.42 6.41
CA LEU A 378 25.09 -20.70 6.29
C LEU A 378 24.38 -21.17 7.58
N GLU A 379 24.75 -20.72 8.77
CA GLU A 379 24.09 -21.16 10.02
C GLU A 379 22.75 -20.46 10.28
N ALA A 380 22.47 -19.30 9.66
CA ALA A 380 21.21 -18.57 9.84
C ALA A 380 20.06 -19.06 8.94
N SER A 381 20.31 -19.95 7.98
CA SER A 381 19.30 -20.47 7.03
C SER A 381 18.95 -21.95 7.26
N GLY A 382 19.49 -22.58 8.31
CA GLY A 382 19.40 -24.03 8.53
C GLY A 382 18.36 -24.53 9.54
N ALA A 383 17.50 -23.66 10.07
CA ALA A 383 16.41 -24.06 10.97
C ALA A 383 15.06 -23.67 10.37
N LEU A 384 14.60 -24.47 9.39
CA LEU A 384 13.20 -24.58 9.00
C LEU A 384 12.65 -25.92 9.48
#